data_AF-A0AAE0XVV9-F1
#
_entry.id   AF-A0AAE0XVV9-F1
#
_cell.length_a   1.000
_cell.length_b   1.000
_cell.length_c   1.000
_cell.angle_alpha   90.00
_cell.angle_beta   90.00
_cell.angle_gamma   90.00
#
_symmetry.space_group_name_H-M   'P 1'
#
loop_
_entity.id
_entity.type
_entity.pdbx_description
1 polymer ?
#
loop_
_entity_poly.entity_id
_entity_poly.type
_entity_poly.pdbx_seq_one_letter_code
_entity_poly.pdbx_strand_id
1 'polypeptide(L)'
;MSSDTVDAIGDSSEINDELDARGEPRRGLHRSAPPLMSEADFVSDRYNMKHSERGMALIINNKTFKSRTGMGERTGTDVDASKMNELFTALGFEKVRPLDDLTVAEMREELFQGKI
;
A
#
# COMPACT_ATOMS: atom_id res chain seq x y z
N MET A 1 -5.70 41.56 10.03
CA MET A 1 -5.31 40.20 9.63
C MET A 1 -6.56 39.58 9.03
N SER A 2 -6.58 39.37 7.71
CA SER A 2 -7.76 38.87 6.99
C SER A 2 -7.83 37.36 7.16
N SER A 3 -8.94 36.83 7.67
CA SER A 3 -9.19 35.40 7.80
C SER A 3 -9.53 34.83 6.43
N ASP A 4 -8.64 33.98 5.92
CA ASP A 4 -8.84 33.17 4.72
C ASP A 4 -9.79 32.01 5.09
N THR A 5 -11.03 32.05 4.60
CA THR A 5 -12.01 30.97 4.75
C THR A 5 -12.28 30.41 3.37
N VAL A 6 -11.77 29.20 3.12
CA VAL A 6 -12.06 28.40 1.93
C VAL A 6 -13.32 27.59 2.18
N ASP A 7 -14.45 28.06 1.67
CA ASP A 7 -15.67 27.27 1.61
C ASP A 7 -15.56 26.31 0.41
N ALA A 8 -15.20 25.05 0.68
CA ALA A 8 -15.27 24.00 -0.32
C ALA A 8 -16.75 23.65 -0.57
N ILE A 9 -17.38 24.34 -1.52
CA ILE A 9 -18.65 23.90 -2.10
C ILE A 9 -18.34 22.67 -2.95
N GLY A 10 -18.71 21.49 -2.45
CA GLY A 10 -18.65 20.25 -3.22
C GLY A 10 -19.55 20.37 -4.44
N ASP A 11 -18.94 20.44 -5.62
CA ASP A 11 -19.66 20.36 -6.89
C ASP A 11 -20.24 18.94 -7.00
N SER A 12 -21.56 18.85 -6.94
CA SER A 12 -22.32 17.61 -7.11
C SER A 12 -22.44 17.21 -8.59
N SER A 13 -21.43 17.54 -9.41
CA SER A 13 -21.32 16.99 -10.75
C SER A 13 -20.98 15.50 -10.63
N GLU A 14 -21.82 14.69 -11.27
CA GLU A 14 -21.82 13.23 -11.19
C GLU A 14 -20.40 12.66 -11.31
N ILE A 15 -19.98 11.93 -10.26
CA ILE A 15 -18.70 11.22 -10.23
C ILE A 15 -18.75 10.14 -11.31
N ASN A 16 -18.28 10.46 -12.51
CA ASN A 16 -18.11 9.50 -13.58
C ASN A 16 -16.75 8.82 -13.41
N ASP A 17 -16.72 7.82 -12.52
CA ASP A 17 -15.55 6.97 -12.21
C ASP A 17 -15.10 6.05 -13.38
N GLU A 18 -15.70 6.21 -14.56
CA GLU A 18 -15.46 5.35 -15.73
C GLU A 18 -14.06 5.52 -16.34
N LEU A 19 -13.41 6.67 -16.09
CA LEU A 19 -12.12 7.02 -16.66
C LEU A 19 -11.02 7.01 -15.59
N ASP A 20 -9.83 6.54 -15.95
CA ASP A 20 -8.65 6.72 -15.10
C ASP A 20 -8.03 8.13 -15.25
N ALA A 21 -7.00 8.45 -14.47
CA ALA A 21 -6.33 9.76 -14.53
C ALA A 21 -5.64 10.05 -15.88
N ARG A 22 -5.59 9.07 -16.79
CA ARG A 22 -5.09 9.21 -18.16
C ARG A 22 -6.24 9.37 -19.17
N GLY A 23 -7.49 9.32 -18.73
CA GLY A 23 -8.68 9.40 -19.57
C GLY A 23 -9.05 8.08 -20.24
N GLU A 24 -8.46 6.96 -19.81
CA GLU A 24 -8.68 5.66 -20.43
C GLU A 24 -9.85 4.90 -19.78
N PRO A 25 -10.67 4.16 -20.56
CA PRO A 25 -11.77 3.38 -20.02
C PRO A 25 -11.25 2.25 -19.12
N ARG A 26 -11.82 2.10 -17.93
CA ARG A 26 -11.51 0.97 -17.02
C ARG A 26 -11.91 -0.37 -17.65
N ARG A 27 -10.98 -1.06 -18.31
CA ARG A 27 -11.19 -2.45 -18.75
C ARG A 27 -11.31 -3.38 -17.55
N GLY A 28 -12.54 -3.82 -17.24
CA GLY A 28 -12.80 -5.05 -16.49
C GLY A 28 -13.11 -4.94 -14.99
N LEU A 29 -13.67 -3.83 -14.50
CA LEU A 29 -14.15 -3.75 -13.11
C LEU A 29 -15.68 -3.65 -13.04
N HIS A 30 -16.40 -4.77 -13.15
CA HIS A 30 -17.66 -4.91 -12.40
C HIS A 30 -17.26 -5.28 -10.96
N ARG A 31 -16.66 -4.31 -10.26
CA ARG A 31 -16.33 -4.42 -8.85
C ARG A 31 -17.49 -3.75 -8.14
N SER A 32 -18.26 -4.50 -7.36
CA SER A 32 -19.18 -3.93 -6.38
C SER A 32 -18.46 -2.78 -5.69
N ALA A 33 -19.05 -1.58 -5.72
CA ALA A 33 -18.46 -0.41 -5.11
C ALA A 33 -17.96 -0.79 -3.70
N PRO A 34 -16.74 -0.38 -3.30
CA PRO A 34 -16.30 -0.60 -1.94
C PRO A 34 -17.39 -0.11 -0.98
N PRO A 35 -17.59 -0.78 0.17
CA PRO A 35 -18.61 -0.35 1.11
C PRO A 35 -18.42 1.14 1.40
N LEU A 36 -19.49 1.92 1.26
CA LEU A 36 -19.44 3.35 1.55
C LEU A 36 -18.90 3.51 2.98
N MET A 37 -17.78 4.22 3.09
CA MET A 37 -17.20 4.60 4.36
C MET A 37 -18.27 5.30 5.20
N SER A 38 -18.38 4.96 6.48
CA SER A 38 -19.38 5.59 7.33
C SER A 38 -19.11 7.08 7.47
N GLU A 39 -20.14 7.93 7.65
CA GLU A 39 -19.94 9.36 7.90
C GLU A 39 -19.02 9.59 9.10
N ALA A 40 -19.14 8.76 10.14
CA ALA A 40 -18.31 8.80 11.33
C ALA A 40 -16.82 8.51 11.04
N ASP A 41 -16.54 7.56 10.13
CA ASP A 41 -15.17 7.31 9.69
C ASP A 41 -14.67 8.44 8.79
N PHE A 42 -15.52 8.99 7.91
CA PHE A 42 -15.17 10.06 6.98
C PHE A 42 -14.75 11.36 7.70
N VAL A 43 -15.40 11.69 8.81
CA VAL A 43 -15.05 12.87 9.63
C VAL A 43 -13.96 12.58 10.68
N SER A 44 -13.50 11.33 10.81
CA SER A 44 -12.50 10.95 11.80
C SER A 44 -11.10 11.45 11.40
N ASP A 45 -10.32 11.85 12.38
CA ASP A 45 -8.89 12.16 12.24
C ASP A 45 -8.01 10.89 12.32
N ARG A 46 -8.61 9.70 12.49
CA ARG A 46 -7.91 8.43 12.66
C ARG A 46 -8.41 7.36 11.70
N TYR A 47 -7.48 6.51 11.24
CA TYR A 47 -7.85 5.31 10.51
C TYR A 47 -8.68 4.35 11.37
N ASN A 48 -9.69 3.72 10.76
CA ASN A 48 -10.45 2.67 11.40
C ASN A 48 -9.57 1.40 11.57
N MET A 49 -9.14 1.14 12.81
CA MET A 49 -8.31 -0.01 13.17
C MET A 49 -9.10 -1.16 13.79
N LYS A 50 -10.44 -1.20 13.63
CA LYS A 50 -11.32 -2.22 14.23
C LYS A 50 -11.44 -3.51 13.40
N HIS A 51 -10.63 -3.66 12.35
CA HIS A 51 -10.59 -4.88 11.54
C HIS A 51 -10.07 -6.07 12.35
N SER A 52 -10.45 -7.28 11.98
CA SER A 52 -10.04 -8.51 12.67
C SER A 52 -8.54 -8.80 12.55
N GLU A 53 -7.94 -8.34 11.44
CA GLU A 53 -6.51 -8.43 11.17
C GLU A 53 -5.97 -7.01 10.93
N ARG A 54 -4.76 -6.71 11.42
CA ARG A 54 -4.05 -5.49 11.04
C ARG A 54 -3.57 -5.56 9.59
N GLY A 55 -3.27 -6.78 9.11
CA GLY A 55 -2.96 -7.07 7.72
C GLY A 55 -1.63 -7.79 7.53
N MET A 56 -1.14 -7.75 6.29
CA MET A 56 0.11 -8.41 5.89
C MET A 56 1.26 -7.41 5.80
N ALA A 57 2.44 -7.82 6.26
CA ALA A 57 3.70 -7.12 6.07
C ALA A 57 4.61 -7.93 5.14
N LEU A 58 4.84 -7.43 3.91
CA LEU A 58 5.79 -8.02 2.96
C LEU A 58 7.14 -7.33 3.09
N ILE A 59 8.20 -8.07 3.42
CA ILE A 59 9.56 -7.56 3.57
C ILE A 59 10.40 -8.11 2.43
N ILE A 60 10.86 -7.25 1.52
CA ILE A 60 11.74 -7.63 0.40
C ILE A 60 13.17 -7.19 0.73
N ASN A 61 13.99 -8.16 1.09
CA ASN A 61 15.38 -7.99 1.51
C ASN A 61 16.34 -8.32 0.34
N ASN A 62 16.58 -7.33 -0.53
CA ASN A 62 17.55 -7.49 -1.62
C ASN A 62 18.96 -7.17 -1.10
N LYS A 63 19.73 -8.21 -0.81
CA LYS A 63 21.13 -8.20 -0.37
C LYS A 63 22.09 -8.27 -1.55
N THR A 64 21.89 -9.21 -2.46
CA THR A 64 22.79 -9.47 -3.58
C THR A 64 22.18 -9.00 -4.90
N PHE A 65 23.04 -8.53 -5.80
CA PHE A 65 22.62 -8.00 -7.09
C PHE A 65 23.45 -8.60 -8.23
N LYS A 66 22.83 -8.76 -9.40
CA LYS A 66 23.52 -9.25 -10.59
C LYS A 66 24.62 -8.25 -10.97
N SER A 67 25.82 -8.75 -11.31
CA SER A 67 27.00 -7.95 -11.66
C SER A 67 26.73 -6.86 -12.71
N ARG A 68 25.88 -7.14 -13.70
CA ARG A 68 25.47 -6.17 -14.75
C ARG A 68 24.82 -4.89 -14.20
N THR A 69 24.30 -4.92 -12.97
CA THR A 69 23.68 -3.75 -12.33
C THR A 69 24.72 -2.79 -11.77
N GLY A 70 25.98 -3.21 -11.61
CA GLY A 70 27.03 -2.42 -10.98
C GLY A 70 26.86 -2.21 -9.47
N MET A 71 25.85 -2.85 -8.86
CA MET A 71 25.59 -2.74 -7.43
C MET A 71 26.38 -3.79 -6.65
N GLY A 72 26.97 -3.38 -5.52
CA GLY A 72 27.61 -4.28 -4.56
C GLY A 72 26.60 -4.92 -3.61
N GLU A 73 27.08 -5.84 -2.77
CA GLU A 73 26.28 -6.47 -1.73
C GLU A 73 25.90 -5.47 -0.62
N ARG A 74 24.62 -5.47 -0.22
CA ARG A 74 24.11 -4.63 0.89
C ARG A 74 24.38 -5.30 2.24
N THR A 75 25.65 -5.30 2.66
CA THR A 75 26.06 -5.88 3.95
C THR A 75 25.27 -5.25 5.10
N GLY A 76 24.74 -6.09 6.00
CA GLY A 76 23.92 -5.65 7.14
C GLY A 76 22.40 -5.74 6.92
N THR A 77 21.93 -5.86 5.67
CA THR A 77 20.48 -5.90 5.37
C THR A 77 19.75 -7.08 6.01
N ASP A 78 20.44 -8.18 6.31
CA ASP A 78 19.84 -9.33 7.03
C ASP A 78 19.48 -8.97 8.48
N VAL A 79 20.27 -8.12 9.11
CA VAL A 79 19.99 -7.59 10.45
C VAL A 79 18.75 -6.70 10.38
N ASP A 80 18.66 -5.84 9.37
CA ASP A 80 17.49 -4.99 9.16
C ASP A 80 16.23 -5.83 8.93
N ALA A 81 16.29 -6.84 8.05
CA ALA A 81 15.16 -7.71 7.75
C ALA A 81 14.67 -8.49 8.98
N SER A 82 15.61 -9.01 9.78
CA SER A 82 15.30 -9.67 11.05
C SER A 82 14.61 -8.72 12.03
N LYS A 83 15.11 -7.48 12.18
CA LYS A 83 14.50 -6.49 13.08
C LYS A 83 13.16 -5.98 12.59
N MET A 84 12.96 -5.84 11.27
CA MET A 84 11.65 -5.54 10.72
C MET A 84 10.67 -6.67 10.96
N ASN A 85 11.08 -7.93 10.80
CA ASN A 85 10.21 -9.06 11.06
C ASN A 85 9.74 -9.11 12.52
N GLU A 86 10.67 -8.93 13.48
CA GLU A 86 10.35 -8.81 14.91
C GLU A 86 9.38 -7.64 15.17
N LEU A 87 9.67 -6.46 14.61
CA LEU A 87 8.87 -5.26 14.81
C LEU A 87 7.45 -5.39 14.26
N PHE A 88 7.29 -5.85 13.02
CA PHE A 88 5.96 -6.00 12.41
C PHE A 88 5.12 -7.07 13.11
N THR A 89 5.76 -8.13 13.59
CA THR A 89 5.10 -9.12 14.46
C THR A 89 4.62 -8.46 15.76
N ALA A 90 5.47 -7.67 16.42
CA ALA A 90 5.12 -6.96 17.66
C ALA A 90 4.03 -5.88 17.46
N LEU A 91 3.99 -5.26 16.27
CA LEU A 91 2.93 -4.34 15.88
C LEU A 91 1.60 -5.06 15.59
N GLY A 92 1.57 -6.39 15.57
CA GLY A 92 0.35 -7.18 15.39
C GLY A 92 -0.01 -7.39 13.92
N PHE A 93 0.95 -7.36 13.00
CA PHE A 93 0.71 -7.89 11.65
C PHE A 93 0.71 -9.42 11.71
N GLU A 94 -0.39 -10.03 11.27
CA GLU A 94 -0.63 -11.46 11.40
C GLU A 94 0.17 -12.28 10.38
N LYS A 95 0.53 -11.66 9.26
CA LYS A 95 1.25 -12.30 8.15
C LYS A 95 2.47 -11.46 7.80
N VAL A 96 3.61 -11.75 8.44
CA VAL A 96 4.90 -11.18 8.06
C VAL A 96 5.61 -12.13 7.11
N ARG A 97 5.99 -11.65 5.92
CA ARG A 97 6.59 -12.45 4.84
C ARG A 97 7.92 -11.85 4.40
N PRO A 98 9.05 -12.31 4.94
CA PRO A 98 10.37 -11.96 4.43
C PRO A 98 10.68 -12.75 3.16
N LEU A 99 11.20 -12.06 2.14
CA LEU A 99 11.67 -12.61 0.88
C LEU A 99 13.03 -12.00 0.54
N ASP A 100 13.98 -12.82 0.10
CA ASP A 100 15.34 -12.38 -0.20
C ASP A 100 15.61 -12.32 -1.71
N ASP A 101 16.38 -11.32 -2.13
CA ASP A 101 16.98 -11.21 -3.47
C ASP A 101 16.04 -11.40 -4.68
N LEU A 102 14.93 -10.66 -4.68
CA LEU A 102 13.96 -10.70 -5.77
C LEU A 102 14.39 -9.86 -6.97
N THR A 103 14.15 -10.39 -8.16
CA THR A 103 14.16 -9.62 -9.40
C THR A 103 12.97 -8.66 -9.48
N VAL A 104 13.03 -7.70 -10.40
CA VAL A 104 11.90 -6.77 -10.66
C VAL A 104 10.61 -7.51 -11.03
N ALA A 105 10.71 -8.63 -11.77
CA ALA A 105 9.53 -9.41 -12.15
C ALA A 105 8.91 -10.08 -10.92
N GLU A 106 9.74 -10.72 -10.07
CA GLU A 106 9.29 -11.37 -8.84
C GLU A 106 8.73 -10.36 -7.84
N MET A 107 9.34 -9.19 -7.66
CA MET A 107 8.79 -8.14 -6.80
C MET A 107 7.41 -7.69 -7.26
N ARG A 108 7.20 -7.51 -8.57
CA ARG A 108 5.88 -7.18 -9.13
C ARG A 108 4.90 -8.29 -8.86
N GLU A 109 5.31 -9.53 -9.11
CA GLU A 109 4.48 -10.69 -8.86
C GLU A 109 4.05 -10.77 -7.38
N GLU A 110 4.96 -10.64 -6.43
CA GLU A 110 4.64 -10.65 -4.99
C GLU A 110 3.72 -9.50 -4.57
N LEU A 111 3.92 -8.31 -5.11
CA LEU A 111 3.07 -7.15 -4.84
C LEU A 111 1.66 -7.28 -5.42
N PHE A 112 1.49 -7.98 -6.55
CA PHE A 112 0.20 -8.11 -7.24
C PHE A 112 -0.50 -9.47 -7.04
N GLN A 113 0.21 -10.51 -6.59
CA GLN A 113 -0.34 -11.79 -6.15
C GLN A 113 -1.06 -11.65 -4.81
N GLY A 114 -0.57 -10.75 -3.95
CA GLY A 114 -1.30 -10.27 -2.79
C GLY A 114 -2.48 -9.41 -3.22
N LYS A 115 -3.55 -10.02 -3.74
CA LYS A 115 -4.86 -9.35 -3.80
C LYS A 115 -5.27 -9.04 -2.34
N ILE A 116 -4.99 -7.80 -1.94
CA ILE A 116 -5.62 -7.11 -0.80
C ILE A 116 -7.04 -6.74 -1.21
#